data_AF-A0A5Z9XCB9-F1
#
_entry.id   AF-A0A5Z9XCB9-F1
#
_cell.length_a   1.000
_cell.length_b   1.000
_cell.length_c   1.000
_cell.angle_alpha   90.00
_cell.angle_beta   90.00
_cell.angle_gamma   90.00
#
_symmetry.space_group_name_H-M   'P 1'
#
loop_
_entity.id
_entity.type
_entity.pdbx_description
1 polymer ?
#
loop_
_entity_poly.entity_id
_entity_poly.type
_entity_poly.pdbx_seq_one_letter_code
_entity_poly.pdbx_strand_id
1 'polypeptide(L)'
;MNINALYRHPSELEAEAMLSREQAYPDDFTLADRTAERMTRARDGLAHVMTDLVTQLDDEQAAIVYCWLSKVLTIVDIARIDAEASA
;
A
#
# COMPACT_ATOMS: atom_id res chain seq x y z
N MET A 1 -6.80 2.68 -33.96
CA MET A 1 -6.92 1.96 -32.68
C MET A 1 -5.52 1.60 -32.22
N ASN A 2 -5.02 2.25 -31.17
CA ASN A 2 -3.65 2.02 -30.69
C ASN A 2 -3.64 0.78 -29.79
N ILE A 3 -3.02 -0.29 -30.26
CA ILE A 3 -3.03 -1.62 -29.65
C ILE A 3 -2.14 -1.64 -28.38
N ASN A 4 -1.28 -0.63 -28.20
CA ASN A 4 -0.42 -0.48 -27.02
C ASN A 4 -1.15 0.09 -25.78
N ALA A 5 -2.46 0.35 -25.87
CA ALA A 5 -3.25 0.87 -24.74
C ALA A 5 -3.89 -0.22 -23.85
N LEU A 6 -3.67 -1.51 -24.13
CA LEU A 6 -4.43 -2.61 -23.51
C LEU A 6 -3.58 -3.68 -22.79
N TYR A 7 -2.26 -3.54 -22.71
CA TYR A 7 -1.46 -4.43 -21.86
C TYR A 7 -1.19 -3.77 -20.51
N ARG A 8 -1.89 -4.25 -19.46
CA ARG A 8 -1.53 -4.00 -18.05
C ARG A 8 -0.71 -5.19 -17.56
N HIS A 9 0.40 -4.92 -16.89
CA HIS A 9 1.22 -5.98 -16.31
C HIS A 9 0.40 -6.72 -15.22
N PRO A 10 0.51 -8.06 -15.07
CA PRO A 10 -0.23 -8.78 -14.03
C PRO A 10 -0.06 -8.18 -12.62
N SER A 11 1.16 -7.79 -12.25
CA SER A 11 1.43 -7.14 -10.95
C SER A 11 0.79 -5.76 -10.81
N GLU A 12 0.50 -5.07 -11.91
CA GLU A 12 -0.26 -3.82 -11.85
C GLU A 12 -1.73 -4.10 -11.48
N LEU A 13 -2.31 -5.16 -12.04
CA LEU A 13 -3.67 -5.60 -11.71
C LEU A 13 -3.76 -6.08 -10.25
N GLU A 14 -2.75 -6.80 -9.77
CA GLU A 14 -2.66 -7.25 -8.37
C GLU A 14 -2.56 -6.07 -7.40
N ALA A 15 -1.66 -5.11 -7.69
CA ALA A 15 -1.52 -3.90 -6.89
C ALA A 15 -2.81 -3.06 -6.90
N GLU A 16 -3.48 -2.93 -8.04
CA GLU A 16 -4.78 -2.26 -8.13
C GLU A 16 -5.85 -2.98 -7.28
N ALA A 17 -5.96 -4.30 -7.39
CA ALA A 17 -6.94 -5.07 -6.64
C ALA A 17 -6.72 -4.99 -5.12
N MET A 18 -5.46 -4.95 -4.68
CA MET A 18 -5.12 -4.86 -3.26
C MET A 18 -5.25 -3.44 -2.72
N LEU A 19 -4.80 -2.45 -3.48
CA LEU A 19 -4.56 -1.10 -2.98
C LEU A 19 -5.61 -0.10 -3.43
N SER A 20 -6.44 -0.38 -4.42
CA SER A 20 -7.50 0.53 -4.82
C SER A 20 -8.77 0.30 -4.01
N ARG A 21 -9.57 1.36 -3.91
CA ARG A 21 -10.91 1.29 -3.35
C ARG A 21 -11.91 1.40 -4.49
N GLU A 22 -12.65 0.34 -4.75
CA GLU A 22 -13.64 0.32 -5.84
C GLU A 22 -14.86 1.20 -5.54
N GLN A 23 -15.23 1.28 -4.26
CA GLN A 23 -16.42 2.00 -3.79
C GLN A 23 -16.04 3.41 -3.33
N ALA A 24 -16.98 4.36 -3.50
CA ALA A 24 -16.83 5.67 -2.88
C ALA A 24 -16.67 5.56 -1.35
N TYR A 25 -16.13 6.61 -0.73
CA TYR A 25 -16.22 6.70 0.72
C TYR A 25 -17.69 6.91 1.12
N PRO A 26 -18.15 6.27 2.20
CA PRO A 26 -19.45 6.58 2.78
C PRO A 26 -19.57 8.08 3.11
N ASP A 27 -20.79 8.61 3.09
CA ASP A 27 -21.04 10.04 3.29
C ASP A 27 -20.67 10.53 4.71
N ASP A 28 -20.65 9.62 5.68
CA ASP A 28 -20.31 9.87 7.08
C ASP A 28 -18.81 9.79 7.39
N PHE A 29 -17.97 9.34 6.43
CA PHE A 29 -16.53 9.30 6.62
C PHE A 29 -15.93 10.70 6.76
N THR A 30 -15.28 10.95 7.89
CA THR A 30 -14.50 12.18 8.10
C THR A 30 -13.23 12.18 7.24
N LEU A 31 -12.48 13.29 7.22
CA LEU A 31 -11.15 13.29 6.60
C LEU A 31 -10.19 12.33 7.31
N ALA A 32 -10.30 12.22 8.64
CA ALA A 32 -9.49 11.35 9.46
C ALA A 32 -9.75 9.88 9.10
N ASP A 33 -11.01 9.45 9.01
CA ASP A 33 -11.38 8.08 8.63
C ASP A 33 -10.83 7.71 7.25
N ARG A 34 -10.96 8.62 6.27
CA ARG A 34 -10.43 8.38 4.92
C ARG A 34 -8.90 8.34 4.91
N THR A 35 -8.24 9.00 5.86
CA THR A 35 -6.79 8.96 5.99
C THR A 35 -6.34 7.65 6.62
N ALA A 36 -6.99 7.23 7.70
CA ALA A 36 -6.73 5.95 8.35
C ALA A 36 -6.95 4.76 7.39
N GLU A 37 -8.00 4.80 6.58
CA GLU A 37 -8.29 3.78 5.58
C GLU A 37 -7.20 3.71 4.49
N ARG A 38 -6.78 4.86 3.94
CA ARG A 38 -5.68 4.92 2.96
C ARG A 38 -4.37 4.40 3.54
N MET A 39 -4.05 4.78 4.78
CA MET A 39 -2.85 4.30 5.45
C MET A 39 -2.91 2.79 5.73
N THR A 40 -4.10 2.24 6.01
CA THR A 40 -4.29 0.79 6.14
C THR A 40 -3.98 0.08 4.82
N ARG A 41 -4.52 0.55 3.69
CA ARG A 41 -4.17 -0.03 2.38
C ARG A 41 -2.67 0.09 2.07
N ALA A 42 -2.06 1.24 2.37
CA ALA A 42 -0.61 1.41 2.21
C ALA A 42 0.20 0.44 3.07
N ARG A 43 -0.23 0.22 4.32
CA ARG A 43 0.36 -0.77 5.24
C ARG A 43 0.26 -2.18 4.67
N ASP A 44 -0.89 -2.57 4.13
CA ASP A 44 -1.11 -3.89 3.54
C ASP A 44 -0.24 -4.10 2.30
N GLY A 45 -0.12 -3.09 1.44
CA GLY A 45 0.80 -3.13 0.29
C GLY A 45 2.26 -3.26 0.69
N LEU A 46 2.70 -2.50 1.69
CA LEU A 46 4.06 -2.61 2.24
C LEU A 46 4.31 -4.00 2.84
N ALA A 47 3.33 -4.55 3.55
CA ALA A 47 3.42 -5.90 4.11
C ALA A 47 3.61 -6.94 2.99
N HIS A 48 2.78 -6.91 1.95
CA HIS A 48 2.92 -7.79 0.79
C HIS A 48 4.31 -7.68 0.12
N VAL A 49 4.80 -6.46 -0.12
CA VAL A 49 6.14 -6.28 -0.70
C VAL A 49 7.21 -6.88 0.22
N MET A 50 7.14 -6.62 1.52
CA MET A 50 8.13 -7.08 2.50
C MET A 50 8.10 -8.60 2.73
N THR A 51 6.97 -9.26 2.57
CA THR A 51 6.83 -10.71 2.81
C THR A 51 6.97 -11.55 1.55
N ASP A 52 6.51 -11.06 0.41
CA ASP A 52 6.33 -11.90 -0.79
C ASP A 52 7.31 -11.52 -1.91
N LEU A 53 7.63 -10.22 -2.05
CA LEU A 53 8.47 -9.74 -3.15
C LEU A 53 9.94 -9.60 -2.73
N VAL A 54 10.20 -9.10 -1.52
CA VAL A 54 11.56 -8.98 -0.98
C VAL A 54 12.26 -10.34 -0.89
N THR A 55 11.51 -11.42 -0.63
CA THR A 55 12.04 -12.79 -0.58
C THR A 55 12.50 -13.33 -1.94
N GLN A 56 12.21 -12.62 -3.04
CA GLN A 56 12.65 -12.98 -4.39
C GLN A 56 13.97 -12.29 -4.78
N LEU A 57 14.45 -11.36 -3.97
CA LEU A 57 15.75 -10.70 -4.13
C LEU A 57 16.87 -11.56 -3.55
N ASP A 58 18.12 -11.29 -3.91
CA ASP A 58 19.26 -11.87 -3.20
C ASP A 58 19.37 -11.34 -1.76
N ASP A 59 20.08 -12.05 -0.90
CA ASP A 59 20.12 -11.79 0.54
C ASP A 59 20.57 -10.36 0.90
N GLU A 60 21.53 -9.80 0.18
CA GLU A 60 22.04 -8.44 0.46
C GLU A 60 21.02 -7.39 0.01
N GLN A 61 20.46 -7.53 -1.19
CA GLN A 61 19.41 -6.65 -1.69
C GLN A 61 18.15 -6.73 -0.82
N ALA A 62 17.74 -7.94 -0.44
CA ALA A 62 16.58 -8.17 0.43
C ALA A 62 16.74 -7.44 1.77
N ALA A 63 17.92 -7.56 2.40
CA ALA A 63 18.21 -6.88 3.66
C ALA A 63 18.15 -5.35 3.53
N ILE A 64 18.71 -4.78 2.45
CA ILE A 64 18.68 -3.34 2.19
C ILE A 64 17.24 -2.86 1.99
N VAL A 65 16.48 -3.51 1.11
CA VAL A 65 15.09 -3.13 0.82
C VAL A 65 14.23 -3.27 2.07
N TYR A 66 14.34 -4.37 2.80
CA TYR A 66 13.60 -4.60 4.05
C TYR A 66 13.89 -3.50 5.08
N CYS A 67 15.16 -3.11 5.27
CA CYS A 67 15.52 -2.03 6.20
C CYS A 67 14.78 -0.74 5.88
N TRP A 68 14.75 -0.33 4.61
CA TRP A 68 14.03 0.87 4.19
C TRP A 68 12.52 0.74 4.37
N LEU A 69 11.92 -0.35 3.87
CA LEU A 69 10.47 -0.54 3.94
C LEU A 69 9.96 -0.64 5.38
N SER A 70 10.75 -1.22 6.30
CA SER A 70 10.40 -1.27 7.73
C SER A 70 10.24 0.14 8.35
N LYS A 71 11.06 1.10 7.92
CA LYS A 71 10.97 2.49 8.38
C LYS A 71 9.78 3.21 7.77
N VAL A 72 9.52 2.98 6.49
CA VAL A 72 8.32 3.52 5.82
C VAL A 72 7.05 2.97 6.48
N LEU A 73 6.99 1.67 6.76
CA LEU A 73 5.87 1.03 7.47
C LEU A 73 5.62 1.67 8.84
N THR A 74 6.69 1.97 9.58
CA THR A 74 6.58 2.68 10.87
C THR A 74 5.93 4.05 10.72
N ILE A 75 6.30 4.82 9.69
CA ILE A 75 5.70 6.15 9.42
C ILE A 75 4.22 6.01 9.05
N VAL A 76 3.88 5.03 8.21
CA VAL A 76 2.48 4.75 7.83
C VAL A 76 1.64 4.39 9.06
N ASP A 77 2.18 3.54 9.95
CA ASP A 77 1.49 3.14 11.18
C ASP A 77 1.26 4.31 12.13
N ILE A 78 2.25 5.18 12.32
CA ILE A 78 2.09 6.40 13.13
C ILE A 78 1.04 7.32 12.52
N ALA A 79 1.13 7.60 11.22
CA ALA A 79 0.18 8.47 10.54
C ALA A 79 -1.25 7.93 10.57
N ARG A 80 -1.42 6.59 10.54
CA ARG A 80 -2.72 5.95 10.73
C ARG A 80 -3.25 6.18 12.15
N ILE A 81 -2.42 5.94 13.18
CA ILE A 81 -2.79 6.15 14.58
C ILE A 81 -3.17 7.61 14.84
N ASP A 82 -2.41 8.56 14.29
CA ASP A 82 -2.70 9.99 14.42
C ASP A 82 -4.03 10.36 13.76
N ALA A 83 -4.34 9.75 12.60
CA ALA A 83 -5.62 9.93 11.93
C ALA A 83 -6.77 9.33 12.75
N GLU A 84 -6.64 8.10 13.24
CA GLU A 84 -7.64 7.43 14.09
C GLU A 84 -7.91 8.20 15.39
N ALA A 85 -6.89 8.82 15.98
CA ALA A 85 -7.04 9.65 17.17
C ALA A 85 -7.72 11.01 16.89
N SER A 86 -7.80 11.41 15.62
CA SER A 86 -8.38 12.69 15.17
C SER A 86 -9.77 12.55 14.52
N ALA A 87 -10.28 11.32 14.42
CA ALA A 87 -11.62 11.00 13.92
C ALA A 87 -12.69 11.21 15.01
#